data_AF-A0A662M0E3-F1
#
_entry.id   AF-A0A662M0E3-F1
#
_cell.length_a   1.000
_cell.length_b   1.000
_cell.length_c   1.000
_cell.angle_alpha   90.00
_cell.angle_beta   90.00
_cell.angle_gamma   90.00
#
_symmetry.space_group_name_H-M   'P 1'
#
loop_
_entity.id
_entity.type
_entity.pdbx_description
1 polymer ?
#
loop_
_entity_poly.entity_id
_entity_poly.type
_entity_poly.pdbx_seq_one_letter_code
_entity_poly.pdbx_strand_id
1 'polypeptide(L)'
;MVKNVITKVCTIGVIMTLFIPVFFSGNGSANPALSEGDMAANGVAVDSQNNVIVTGQVYDDNEGKWIIRTEKYDGNDGHLIWSKDF
;
A
#
# COMPACT_ATOMS: atom_id res chain seq x y z
N MET A 1 -19.27 28.16 -7.67
CA MET A 1 -17.83 27.81 -7.58
C MET A 1 -17.41 27.43 -6.14
N VAL A 2 -18.25 26.70 -5.38
CA VAL A 2 -18.03 26.40 -3.93
C VAL A 2 -18.11 24.89 -3.62
N LYS A 3 -18.55 24.05 -4.57
CA LYS A 3 -18.79 22.62 -4.32
C LYS A 3 -17.51 21.76 -4.20
N ASN A 4 -16.36 22.22 -4.71
CA ASN A 4 -15.13 21.43 -4.74
C ASN A 4 -14.24 21.62 -3.50
N VAL A 5 -14.46 22.68 -2.73
CA VAL A 5 -13.66 22.96 -1.51
C VAL A 5 -14.19 22.15 -0.32
N ILE A 6 -15.50 21.96 -0.23
CA ILE A 6 -16.14 21.21 0.87
C ILE A 6 -15.82 19.71 0.79
N THR A 7 -15.75 19.13 -0.41
CA THR A 7 -15.37 17.70 -0.57
C THR A 7 -13.92 17.44 -0.17
N LYS A 8 -12.98 18.33 -0.53
CA LYS A 8 -11.56 18.19 -0.13
C LYS A 8 -11.38 18.33 1.38
N VAL A 9 -12.15 19.20 2.05
CA VAL A 9 -12.08 19.37 3.51
C VAL A 9 -12.74 18.20 4.25
N CYS A 10 -13.82 17.60 3.73
CA CYS A 10 -14.38 16.37 4.31
C CYS A 10 -13.43 15.17 4.16
N THR A 11 -12.68 15.06 3.06
CA THR A 11 -11.66 14.00 2.91
C THR A 11 -10.49 14.20 3.89
N ILE A 12 -10.07 15.45 4.13
CA ILE A 12 -8.99 15.77 5.06
C ILE A 12 -9.43 15.59 6.53
N GLY A 13 -10.71 15.87 6.85
CA GLY A 13 -11.27 15.68 8.19
C GLY A 13 -11.47 14.21 8.61
N VAL A 14 -11.61 13.29 7.66
CA VAL A 14 -11.71 11.84 7.94
C VAL A 14 -10.34 11.18 8.10
N ILE A 15 -9.29 11.76 7.51
CA ILE A 15 -7.93 11.19 7.58
C ILE A 15 -7.22 11.53 8.91
N MET A 16 -7.67 12.55 9.66
CA MET A 16 -7.03 12.94 10.92
C MET A 16 -7.63 12.29 12.19
N THR A 17 -8.67 11.45 12.06
CA THR A 17 -9.31 10.77 13.20
C THR A 17 -9.07 9.26 13.29
N LEU A 18 -8.26 8.67 12.39
CA LEU A 18 -7.99 7.22 12.40
C LEU A 18 -6.64 6.83 13.04
N PHE A 19 -5.97 7.77 13.72
CA PHE A 19 -4.89 7.49 14.66
C PHE A 19 -5.42 7.15 16.06
N ILE A 20 -6.30 6.15 16.14
CA ILE A 20 -6.58 5.45 17.40
C ILE A 20 -6.33 3.97 17.12
N PRO A 21 -5.33 3.33 17.74
CA PRO A 21 -5.18 1.89 17.63
C PRO A 21 -6.32 1.25 18.45
N VAL A 22 -7.47 1.05 17.81
CA VAL A 22 -8.51 0.18 18.36
C VAL A 22 -8.10 -1.25 18.02
N PHE A 23 -7.55 -1.95 19.01
CA PHE A 23 -7.30 -3.38 18.92
C PHE A 23 -8.63 -4.11 18.74
N PHE A 24 -9.00 -4.43 17.50
CA PHE A 24 -10.04 -5.41 17.24
C PHE A 24 -9.41 -6.80 17.39
N SER A 25 -9.51 -7.35 18.59
CA SER A 25 -9.34 -8.79 18.83
C SER A 25 -10.54 -9.53 18.21
N GLY A 26 -10.50 -9.74 16.91
CA GLY A 26 -11.41 -10.63 16.20
C GLY A 26 -10.88 -12.05 16.24
N ASN A 27 -11.47 -12.91 17.07
CA ASN A 27 -11.28 -14.36 17.00
C ASN A 27 -11.96 -14.90 15.74
N GLY A 28 -11.31 -14.72 14.59
CA GLY A 28 -11.65 -15.38 13.34
C GLY A 28 -10.52 -16.34 13.01
N SER A 29 -10.82 -17.63 12.92
CA SER A 29 -9.90 -18.67 12.46
C SER A 29 -9.56 -18.43 10.99
N ALA A 30 -8.68 -17.46 10.71
CA ALA A 30 -8.08 -17.28 9.40
C ALA A 30 -7.11 -18.44 9.19
N ASN A 31 -7.37 -19.23 8.15
CA ASN A 31 -6.45 -20.23 7.64
C ASN A 31 -5.19 -19.48 7.15
N PRO A 32 -4.02 -19.53 7.84
CA PRO A 32 -2.87 -18.72 7.47
C PRO A 32 -2.12 -19.47 6.36
N ALA A 33 -2.64 -19.40 5.14
CA ALA A 33 -1.99 -19.94 3.96
C ALA A 33 -1.34 -18.84 3.10
N LEU A 34 -0.86 -17.78 3.76
CA LEU A 34 0.24 -16.97 3.27
C LEU A 34 1.22 -16.91 4.43
N SER A 35 2.47 -17.26 4.19
CA SER A 35 3.56 -16.93 5.10
C SER A 35 3.62 -15.41 5.23
N GLU A 36 2.86 -14.82 6.15
CA GLU A 36 2.86 -13.39 6.47
C GLU A 36 4.15 -12.94 7.19
N GLY A 37 5.27 -13.55 6.81
CA GLY A 37 6.61 -13.11 7.17
C GLY A 37 7.20 -12.32 6.02
N ASP A 38 7.45 -11.03 6.28
CA ASP A 38 8.59 -10.28 5.75
C ASP A 38 8.48 -9.62 4.36
N MET A 39 7.32 -9.55 3.70
CA MET A 39 7.16 -8.60 2.59
C MET A 39 7.08 -7.17 3.15
N ALA A 40 8.19 -6.44 3.10
CA ALA A 40 8.31 -5.10 3.66
C ALA A 40 8.22 -4.04 2.56
N ALA A 41 7.33 -3.05 2.71
CA ALA A 41 7.39 -1.82 1.92
C ALA A 41 8.31 -0.83 2.63
N ASN A 42 9.44 -0.51 1.99
CA ASN A 42 10.50 0.33 2.57
C ASN A 42 10.38 1.80 2.15
N GLY A 43 9.70 2.09 1.04
CA GLY A 43 9.54 3.45 0.54
C GLY A 43 8.39 3.62 -0.44
N VAL A 44 7.88 4.85 -0.51
CA VAL A 44 6.81 5.24 -1.41
C VAL A 44 7.10 6.62 -2.02
N ALA A 45 6.78 6.79 -3.30
CA ALA A 45 6.80 8.06 -4.01
C ALA A 45 5.59 8.19 -4.93
N VAL A 46 5.27 9.41 -5.34
CA VAL A 46 4.20 9.70 -6.31
C VAL A 46 4.79 10.46 -7.48
N ASP A 47 4.46 10.07 -8.70
CA ASP A 47 4.93 10.74 -9.91
C ASP A 47 4.03 11.94 -10.31
N SER A 48 4.39 12.65 -11.39
CA SER A 48 3.64 13.81 -11.89
C SER A 48 2.23 13.47 -12.45
N GLN A 49 1.92 12.18 -12.60
CA GLN A 49 0.65 11.67 -13.09
C GLN A 49 -0.22 11.12 -11.93
N ASN A 50 0.21 11.30 -10.69
CA ASN A 50 -0.39 10.75 -9.46
C ASN A 50 -0.30 9.22 -9.33
N ASN A 51 0.57 8.56 -10.09
CA ASN A 51 0.83 7.13 -9.91
C ASN A 51 1.68 6.91 -8.66
N VAL A 52 1.42 5.80 -7.98
CA VAL A 52 2.15 5.42 -6.76
C VAL A 52 3.28 4.47 -7.12
N ILE A 53 4.48 4.74 -6.62
CA ILE A 53 5.65 3.88 -6.76
C ILE A 53 6.01 3.38 -5.36
N VAL A 54 6.08 2.06 -5.19
CA VAL A 54 6.45 1.40 -3.93
C VAL A 54 7.73 0.62 -4.16
N THR A 55 8.64 0.66 -3.19
CA THR A 55 9.85 -0.18 -3.18
C THR A 55 9.96 -0.91 -1.86
N GLY A 56 10.38 -2.17 -1.92
CA GLY A 56 10.35 -3.05 -0.78
C GLY A 56 11.15 -4.33 -0.98
N GLN A 57 11.13 -5.17 0.04
CA GLN A 57 11.71 -6.51 0.00
C GLN A 57 10.60 -7.55 -0.19
N VAL A 58 10.83 -8.50 -1.09
CA VAL A 58 9.95 -9.65 -1.31
C VAL A 58 10.80 -10.92 -1.31
N TYR A 59 10.24 -12.01 -0.77
CA TYR A 59 10.89 -13.31 -0.83
C TYR A 59 10.62 -13.92 -2.20
N ASP A 60 11.69 -14.22 -2.93
CA ASP A 60 11.59 -14.99 -4.17
C ASP A 60 11.67 -16.48 -3.83
N ASP A 61 10.53 -17.17 -3.89
CA ASP A 61 10.45 -18.61 -3.64
C ASP A 61 11.26 -19.45 -4.64
N ASN A 62 11.45 -18.96 -5.87
CA ASN A 62 12.22 -19.69 -6.88
C ASN A 62 13.72 -19.62 -6.60
N GLU A 63 14.19 -18.48 -6.10
CA GLU A 63 15.60 -18.26 -5.78
C GLU A 63 15.93 -18.52 -4.31
N GLY A 64 14.93 -18.71 -3.46
CA GLY A 64 15.07 -18.97 -2.02
C GLY A 64 15.75 -17.82 -1.26
N LYS A 65 15.52 -16.57 -1.69
CA LYS A 65 16.17 -15.39 -1.11
C LYS A 65 15.26 -14.16 -1.11
N TRP A 66 15.60 -13.19 -0.26
CA TRP A 66 15.03 -11.84 -0.31
C TRP A 66 15.61 -11.03 -1.48
N ILE A 67 14.73 -10.46 -2.30
CA ILE A 67 15.08 -9.53 -3.38
C ILE A 67 14.44 -8.17 -3.14
N ILE A 68 14.94 -7.14 -3.83
CA ILE A 68 14.28 -5.84 -3.85
C ILE A 68 13.31 -5.83 -5.03
N ARG A 69 12.05 -5.48 -4.75
CA ARG A 69 11.04 -5.26 -5.77
C ARG A 69 10.57 -3.82 -5.73
N THR A 70 10.54 -3.20 -6.90
CA THR A 70 9.92 -1.88 -7.08
C THR A 70 8.76 -2.01 -8.05
N GLU A 71 7.63 -1.42 -7.70
CA GLU A 71 6.39 -1.51 -8.44
C GLU A 71 5.77 -0.12 -8.60
N LYS A 72 5.12 0.08 -9.75
CA LYS A 72 4.33 1.29 -10.01
C LYS A 72 2.89 0.92 -10.27
N TYR A 73 1.98 1.63 -9.62
CA TYR A 73 0.55 1.45 -9.72
C TYR A 73 -0.11 2.72 -10.25
N ASP A 74 -1.16 2.53 -11.05
CA ASP A 74 -1.99 3.62 -11.54
C ASP A 74 -2.65 4.36 -10.37
N GLY A 75 -2.60 5.69 -10.42
CA GLY A 75 -3.12 6.54 -9.36
C GLY A 75 -4.65 6.56 -9.24
N ASN A 76 -5.38 6.14 -10.28
CA ASN A 76 -6.83 6.23 -10.34
C ASN A 76 -7.52 4.96 -9.83
N ASP A 77 -7.01 3.79 -10.21
CA ASP A 77 -7.64 2.49 -9.89
C ASP A 77 -6.69 1.48 -9.22
N GLY A 78 -5.40 1.81 -9.09
CA GLY A 78 -4.42 0.98 -8.40
C GLY A 78 -3.93 -0.24 -9.20
N HIS A 79 -4.20 -0.34 -10.50
CA HIS A 79 -3.66 -1.46 -11.27
C HIS A 79 -2.14 -1.35 -11.46
N LEU A 80 -1.46 -2.49 -11.52
CA LEU A 80 -0.01 -2.54 -11.72
C LEU A 80 0.34 -2.06 -13.15
N ILE A 81 1.16 -1.01 -13.23
CA ILE A 81 1.70 -0.49 -14.49
C ILE A 81 3.00 -1.24 -14.85
N TRP A 82 3.90 -1.40 -13.88
CA TRP A 82 5.12 -2.19 -14.06
C TRP A 82 5.67 -2.71 -12.73
N SER A 83 6.47 -3.77 -12.80
CA SER A 83 7.23 -4.35 -11.69
C SER A 83 8.67 -4.62 -12.12
N LYS A 84 9.61 -4.44 -11.20
CA LYS A 84 11.04 -4.67 -11.42
C LYS A 84 11.71 -5.28 -10.20
N ASP A 85 12.40 -6.40 -10.44
CA ASP A 85 13.21 -7.13 -9.48
C ASP A 85 14.69 -6.77 -9.61
N PHE A 86 15.38 -6.72 -8.46
CA PHE A 86 16.80 -6.41 -8.31
C PHE A 86 17.50 -7.41 -7.39
#